data_AF-A0A0D1WC92-F1
#
_entry.id   AF-A0A0D1WC92-F1
#
_cell.length_a   1.000
_cell.length_b   1.000
_cell.length_c   1.000
_cell.angle_alpha   90.00
_cell.angle_beta   90.00
_cell.angle_gamma   90.00
#
_symmetry.space_group_name_H-M   'P 1'
#
loop_
_entity.id
_entity.type
_entity.pdbx_description
1 polymer ?
#
loop_
_entity_poly.entity_id
_entity_poly.type
_entity_poly.pdbx_seq_one_letter_code
_entity_poly.pdbx_strand_id
1 'polypeptide(L)'
;MFTLYNPEPYDLSSYNISGQGWLMNCYFQHINLGTGELQFEWSALDHVGVNETFVLPDSTEVSGDGLNPTSPWDYFHINSVDLNSDGDYLVSARHTCAVYKVSGQDGHIIWTLGGSSSDFTFAAGLNFSFQHDARFLEENDTTTVISLFDNASNGYNQTARYSAGKILKLDLTTNTVSLIQQFVSPYQFISASQGNVQLLGSQWNTSNAFLGWGENAYISEYTSDGTMIQQGHFATSGSMNYRAFKHNFTTNPLDAPALYTYAHNTTAPTSYWMSWNGATKVAQWQIYSGQSQSGPFALVGTVNKTGFETQFTAQSYYPWSIVKSLDADGNPLKNSTRPIRTFVPSSQLAALCDITQCPLATSVSTSTASTSTTATSTATSTATSSNAAVNIRSRGGKVGEMALAAMAGVVPFM
;
A
#
# COMPACT_ATOMS: atom_id res chain seq x y z
N MET A 1 10.55 -13.63 -9.89
CA MET A 1 9.54 -14.64 -9.52
C MET A 1 8.18 -13.97 -9.47
N PHE A 2 7.13 -14.69 -9.83
CA PHE A 2 5.76 -14.21 -9.70
C PHE A 2 4.83 -15.37 -9.38
N THR A 3 3.73 -15.06 -8.70
CA THR A 3 2.70 -16.02 -8.32
C THR A 3 1.59 -16.05 -9.37
N LEU A 4 0.96 -17.20 -9.54
CA LEU A 4 -0.17 -17.39 -10.45
C LEU A 4 -1.29 -18.15 -9.75
N TYR A 5 -2.50 -17.91 -10.24
CA TYR A 5 -3.74 -18.46 -9.74
C TYR A 5 -4.49 -19.01 -10.94
N ASN A 6 -4.64 -20.34 -11.01
CA ASN A 6 -5.25 -21.01 -12.16
C ASN A 6 -6.47 -21.83 -11.72
N PRO A 7 -7.69 -21.49 -12.16
CA PRO A 7 -8.87 -22.31 -11.92
C PRO A 7 -8.76 -23.65 -12.65
N GLU A 8 -8.86 -24.76 -11.92
CA GLU A 8 -8.75 -26.12 -12.44
C GLU A 8 -9.94 -26.98 -11.99
N PRO A 9 -10.48 -27.87 -12.84
CA PRO A 9 -11.46 -28.84 -12.42
C PRO A 9 -10.92 -29.73 -11.30
N TYR A 10 -11.68 -29.92 -10.22
CA TYR A 10 -11.28 -30.74 -9.08
C TYR A 10 -12.48 -31.45 -8.45
N ASP A 11 -12.28 -32.65 -7.90
CA ASP A 11 -13.33 -33.37 -7.16
C ASP A 11 -13.49 -32.79 -5.75
N LEU A 12 -14.58 -32.04 -5.55
CA LEU A 12 -14.93 -31.40 -4.28
C LEU A 12 -16.06 -32.12 -3.54
N SER A 13 -16.31 -33.40 -3.86
CA SER A 13 -17.36 -34.18 -3.21
C SER A 13 -17.22 -34.25 -1.68
N SER A 14 -15.98 -34.26 -1.17
CA SER A 14 -15.69 -34.22 0.28
C SER A 14 -16.09 -32.92 0.97
N TYR A 15 -16.38 -31.87 0.18
CA TYR A 15 -16.81 -30.55 0.65
C TYR A 15 -18.28 -30.28 0.32
N ASN A 16 -19.07 -31.33 0.09
CA ASN A 16 -20.50 -31.27 -0.25
C ASN A 16 -20.82 -30.56 -1.58
N ILE A 17 -19.86 -30.48 -2.50
CA ILE A 17 -20.08 -29.96 -3.85
C ILE A 17 -20.31 -31.15 -4.79
N SER A 18 -21.55 -31.27 -5.28
CA SER A 18 -21.91 -32.33 -6.23
C SER A 18 -21.60 -31.91 -7.67
N GLY A 19 -20.98 -32.80 -8.44
CA GLY A 19 -20.61 -32.56 -9.84
C GLY A 19 -19.14 -32.17 -10.00
N GLN A 20 -18.78 -31.59 -11.15
CA GLN A 20 -17.42 -31.09 -11.38
C GLN A 20 -17.22 -29.77 -10.61
N GLY A 21 -16.40 -29.82 -9.56
CA GLY A 21 -15.98 -28.63 -8.82
C GLY A 21 -14.80 -27.91 -9.49
N TRP A 22 -14.47 -26.74 -8.96
CA TRP A 22 -13.37 -25.90 -9.41
C TRP A 22 -12.53 -25.46 -8.22
N LEU A 23 -11.22 -25.67 -8.31
CA LEU A 23 -10.25 -25.26 -7.31
C LEU A 23 -9.29 -24.24 -7.93
N MET A 24 -8.82 -23.28 -7.13
CA MET A 24 -7.78 -22.36 -7.54
C MET A 24 -6.41 -22.98 -7.23
N ASN A 25 -5.75 -23.52 -8.25
CA ASN A 25 -4.38 -24.01 -8.11
C ASN A 25 -3.42 -22.81 -8.10
N CYS A 26 -2.65 -22.71 -7.04
CA CYS A 26 -1.67 -21.65 -6.84
C CYS A 26 -0.29 -22.10 -7.31
N TYR A 27 0.36 -21.28 -8.13
CA TYR A 27 1.70 -21.55 -8.62
C TYR A 27 2.66 -20.42 -8.24
N PHE A 28 3.95 -20.71 -8.28
CA PHE A 28 4.96 -19.69 -8.54
C PHE A 28 5.89 -20.10 -9.66
N GLN A 29 6.35 -19.10 -10.40
CA GLN A 29 7.33 -19.27 -11.47
C GLN A 29 8.57 -18.42 -11.23
N HIS A 30 9.74 -19.02 -11.44
CA HIS A 30 11.01 -18.33 -11.56
C HIS A 30 11.36 -18.19 -13.03
N ILE A 31 11.28 -16.97 -13.56
CA ILE A 31 11.55 -16.68 -14.97
C ILE A 31 12.75 -15.75 -15.09
N ASN A 32 13.61 -16.04 -16.06
CA ASN A 32 14.65 -15.12 -16.49
C ASN A 32 14.03 -13.95 -17.27
N LEU A 33 14.08 -12.74 -16.72
CA LEU A 33 13.46 -11.56 -17.33
C LEU A 33 14.08 -11.15 -18.68
N GLY A 34 15.34 -11.51 -18.94
CA GLY A 34 16.03 -11.15 -20.18
C GLY A 34 15.66 -12.06 -21.35
N THR A 35 15.43 -13.35 -21.08
CA THR A 35 15.15 -14.36 -22.11
C THR A 35 13.68 -14.81 -22.14
N GLY A 36 12.93 -14.60 -21.06
CA GLY A 36 11.59 -15.16 -20.87
C GLY A 36 11.60 -16.66 -20.55
N GLU A 37 12.77 -17.26 -20.31
CA GLU A 37 12.91 -18.68 -20.00
C GLU A 37 12.38 -19.02 -18.60
N LEU A 38 11.51 -20.03 -18.53
CA LEU A 38 11.05 -20.61 -17.28
C LEU A 38 12.18 -21.45 -16.65
N GLN A 39 12.67 -21.03 -15.50
CA GLN A 39 13.71 -21.74 -14.75
C GLN A 39 13.15 -22.74 -13.76
N PHE A 40 12.00 -22.41 -13.15
CA PHE A 40 11.35 -23.26 -12.17
C PHE A 40 9.86 -22.93 -12.10
N GLU A 41 9.04 -23.95 -11.91
CA GLU A 41 7.61 -23.84 -11.64
C GLU A 41 7.25 -24.80 -10.52
N TRP A 42 6.38 -24.35 -9.62
CA TRP A 42 5.87 -25.15 -8.54
C TRP A 42 4.37 -24.97 -8.43
N SER A 43 3.65 -26.08 -8.33
CA SER A 43 2.20 -26.13 -8.11
C SER A 43 1.89 -26.49 -6.67
N ALA A 44 1.01 -25.73 -6.02
CA ALA A 44 0.56 -26.05 -4.67
C ALA A 44 -0.21 -27.38 -4.63
N LEU A 45 -1.02 -27.68 -5.65
CA LEU A 45 -1.82 -28.91 -5.70
C LEU A 45 -0.99 -30.19 -5.72
N ASP A 46 0.20 -30.15 -6.31
CA ASP A 46 1.11 -31.31 -6.38
C ASP A 46 1.74 -31.63 -5.02
N HIS A 47 1.70 -30.70 -4.06
CA HIS A 47 2.51 -30.76 -2.84
C HIS A 47 1.73 -30.56 -1.54
N VAL A 48 0.59 -29.85 -1.55
CA VAL A 48 -0.17 -29.48 -0.34
C VAL A 48 -1.63 -29.87 -0.49
N GLY A 49 -2.12 -30.66 0.46
CA GLY A 49 -3.47 -31.19 0.44
C GLY A 49 -4.53 -30.11 0.63
N VAL A 50 -5.64 -30.22 -0.10
CA VAL A 50 -6.79 -29.29 0.05
C VAL A 50 -7.43 -29.33 1.45
N ASN A 51 -7.20 -30.39 2.21
CA ASN A 51 -7.66 -30.54 3.59
C ASN A 51 -6.80 -29.78 4.62
N GLU A 52 -5.65 -29.23 4.22
CA GLU A 52 -4.77 -28.47 5.11
C GLU A 52 -5.21 -27.02 5.33
N THR A 53 -6.17 -26.56 4.52
CA THR A 53 -6.72 -25.20 4.57
C THR A 53 -7.62 -24.95 5.77
N PHE A 54 -7.63 -23.71 6.24
CA PHE A 54 -8.57 -23.18 7.24
C PHE A 54 -9.71 -22.37 6.62
N VAL A 55 -9.81 -22.34 5.28
CA VAL A 55 -10.82 -21.59 4.52
C VAL A 55 -11.60 -22.55 3.64
N LEU A 56 -12.87 -22.79 3.98
CA LEU A 56 -13.76 -23.69 3.24
C LEU A 56 -14.41 -22.96 2.04
N PRO A 57 -14.98 -23.69 1.07
CA PRO A 57 -15.79 -23.08 0.01
C PRO A 57 -16.91 -22.22 0.60
N ASP A 58 -17.18 -21.07 -0.02
CA ASP A 58 -18.23 -20.11 0.37
C ASP A 58 -18.18 -19.64 1.84
N SER A 59 -16.99 -19.70 2.47
CA SER A 59 -16.82 -19.34 3.89
C SER A 59 -16.30 -17.91 4.10
N THR A 60 -15.73 -17.29 3.07
CA THR A 60 -15.21 -15.91 3.13
C THR A 60 -15.41 -15.20 1.79
N GLU A 61 -15.32 -13.87 1.80
CA GLU A 61 -15.41 -13.04 0.58
C GLU A 61 -14.36 -13.36 -0.50
N VAL A 62 -13.25 -14.02 -0.15
CA VAL A 62 -12.17 -14.39 -1.08
C VAL A 62 -12.00 -15.90 -1.25
N SER A 63 -12.86 -16.74 -0.64
CA SER A 63 -12.68 -18.19 -0.73
C SER A 63 -13.11 -18.76 -2.08
N GLY A 64 -14.06 -18.11 -2.77
CA GLY A 64 -14.80 -18.73 -3.87
C GLY A 64 -15.74 -19.85 -3.39
N ASP A 65 -16.72 -20.21 -4.22
CA ASP A 65 -17.72 -21.25 -3.92
C ASP A 65 -17.35 -22.62 -4.49
N GLY A 66 -16.39 -22.68 -5.41
CA GLY A 66 -15.93 -23.91 -6.07
C GLY A 66 -16.91 -24.50 -7.09
N LEU A 67 -17.98 -23.78 -7.45
CA LEU A 67 -19.04 -24.27 -8.35
C LEU A 67 -18.74 -23.99 -9.82
N ASN A 68 -17.86 -23.03 -10.12
CA ASN A 68 -17.58 -22.60 -11.50
C ASN A 68 -16.15 -21.99 -11.62
N PRO A 69 -15.57 -21.89 -12.83
CA PRO A 69 -14.20 -21.42 -13.01
C PRO A 69 -13.99 -19.94 -12.70
N THR A 70 -15.06 -19.15 -12.58
CA THR A 70 -14.99 -17.73 -12.17
C THR A 70 -15.20 -17.54 -10.67
N SER A 71 -15.44 -18.61 -9.91
CA SER A 71 -15.51 -18.63 -8.45
C SER A 71 -14.87 -19.93 -7.92
N PRO A 72 -13.66 -20.29 -8.37
CA PRO A 72 -13.02 -21.52 -7.91
C PRO A 72 -12.68 -21.40 -6.43
N TRP A 73 -12.68 -22.52 -5.71
CA TRP A 73 -12.31 -22.51 -4.30
C TRP A 73 -10.80 -22.27 -4.13
N ASP A 74 -10.44 -21.15 -3.52
CA ASP A 74 -9.08 -20.78 -3.18
C ASP A 74 -8.70 -21.37 -1.82
N TYR A 75 -8.11 -22.56 -1.84
CA TYR A 75 -7.73 -23.27 -0.62
C TYR A 75 -6.35 -22.88 -0.08
N PHE A 76 -5.46 -22.33 -0.91
CA PHE A 76 -4.03 -22.14 -0.58
C PHE A 76 -3.66 -20.66 -0.44
N HIS A 77 -4.03 -19.83 -1.42
CA HIS A 77 -3.76 -18.40 -1.50
C HIS A 77 -2.29 -18.00 -1.27
N ILE A 78 -1.46 -18.22 -2.29
CA ILE A 78 -0.03 -17.89 -2.28
C ILE A 78 0.21 -16.37 -2.33
N ASN A 79 0.82 -15.80 -1.29
CA ASN A 79 0.96 -14.34 -1.19
C ASN A 79 2.41 -13.83 -1.24
N SER A 80 3.39 -14.70 -1.05
CA SER A 80 4.81 -14.34 -1.17
C SER A 80 5.67 -15.54 -1.49
N VAL A 81 6.74 -15.26 -2.22
CA VAL A 81 7.83 -16.18 -2.52
C VAL A 81 9.15 -15.44 -2.33
N ASP A 82 10.10 -16.08 -1.68
CA ASP A 82 11.48 -15.63 -1.52
C ASP A 82 12.45 -16.74 -1.94
N LEU A 83 13.67 -16.39 -2.33
CA LEU A 83 14.69 -17.33 -2.80
C LEU A 83 15.95 -17.18 -1.94
N ASN A 84 16.46 -18.28 -1.39
CA ASN A 84 17.72 -18.26 -0.63
C ASN A 84 18.95 -18.42 -1.55
N SER A 85 20.14 -18.41 -0.96
CA SER A 85 21.41 -18.59 -1.69
C SER A 85 21.62 -20.00 -2.24
N ASP A 86 20.93 -21.01 -1.69
CA ASP A 86 21.06 -22.41 -2.08
C ASP A 86 20.14 -22.77 -3.26
N GLY A 87 19.27 -21.84 -3.66
CA GLY A 87 18.30 -22.03 -4.73
C GLY A 87 16.93 -22.50 -4.25
N ASP A 88 16.71 -22.66 -2.95
CA ASP A 88 15.42 -23.04 -2.37
C ASP A 88 14.51 -21.84 -2.14
N TYR A 89 13.20 -22.12 -2.10
CA TYR A 89 12.16 -21.10 -2.05
C TYR A 89 11.46 -21.08 -0.69
N LEU A 90 11.11 -19.90 -0.19
CA LEU A 90 10.21 -19.70 0.94
C LEU A 90 8.85 -19.25 0.42
N VAL A 91 7.83 -20.09 0.58
CA VAL A 91 6.48 -19.85 0.07
C VAL A 91 5.54 -19.59 1.22
N SER A 92 4.83 -18.46 1.20
CA SER A 92 3.79 -18.15 2.20
C SER A 92 2.40 -18.36 1.62
N ALA A 93 1.58 -19.13 2.33
CA ALA A 93 0.21 -19.42 1.96
C ALA A 93 -0.75 -18.92 3.05
N ARG A 94 -1.65 -18.02 2.66
CA ARG A 94 -2.58 -17.36 3.58
C ARG A 94 -3.57 -18.37 4.15
N HIS A 95 -4.18 -19.22 3.31
CA HIS A 95 -5.34 -20.01 3.71
C HIS A 95 -4.99 -21.29 4.46
N THR A 96 -3.76 -21.79 4.34
CA THR A 96 -3.23 -22.88 5.18
C THR A 96 -2.59 -22.37 6.48
N CYS A 97 -2.48 -21.05 6.67
CA CYS A 97 -1.77 -20.43 7.79
C CYS A 97 -0.33 -20.95 7.95
N ALA A 98 0.35 -21.24 6.84
CA ALA A 98 1.65 -21.91 6.84
C ALA A 98 2.66 -21.26 5.88
N VAL A 99 3.94 -21.45 6.20
CA VAL A 99 5.08 -21.08 5.38
C VAL A 99 5.86 -22.36 5.04
N TYR A 100 6.20 -22.55 3.79
CA TYR A 100 6.86 -23.76 3.28
C TYR A 100 8.25 -23.41 2.76
N LYS A 101 9.26 -24.19 3.15
CA LYS A 101 10.54 -24.20 2.41
C LYS A 101 10.46 -25.27 1.33
N VAL A 102 10.61 -24.87 0.08
CA VAL A 102 10.48 -25.71 -1.11
C VAL A 102 11.84 -25.87 -1.76
N SER A 103 12.25 -27.10 -2.05
CA SER A 103 13.52 -27.35 -2.72
C SER A 103 13.50 -26.80 -4.15
N GLY A 104 14.53 -26.04 -4.50
CA GLY A 104 14.68 -25.53 -5.87
C GLY A 104 15.12 -26.57 -6.90
N GLN A 105 15.42 -27.80 -6.46
CA GLN A 105 15.91 -28.86 -7.34
C GLN A 105 14.77 -29.67 -7.96
N ASP A 106 13.75 -29.99 -7.16
CA ASP A 106 12.67 -30.91 -7.54
C ASP A 106 11.29 -30.49 -7.01
N GLY A 107 11.19 -29.40 -6.24
CA GLY A 107 9.93 -28.89 -5.71
C GLY A 107 9.41 -29.55 -4.44
N HIS A 108 10.09 -30.54 -3.87
CA HIS A 108 9.61 -31.14 -2.62
C HIS A 108 9.65 -30.12 -1.46
N ILE A 109 8.70 -30.23 -0.54
CA ILE A 109 8.68 -29.42 0.67
C ILE A 109 9.74 -29.97 1.64
N ILE A 110 10.74 -29.14 1.95
CA ILE A 110 11.82 -29.46 2.90
C ILE A 110 11.30 -29.37 4.33
N TRP A 111 10.53 -28.34 4.65
CA TRP A 111 9.82 -28.21 5.92
C TRP A 111 8.61 -27.27 5.80
N THR A 112 7.66 -27.46 6.72
CA THR A 112 6.46 -26.64 6.90
C THR A 112 6.47 -25.96 8.27
N LEU A 113 6.30 -24.65 8.28
CA LEU A 113 6.16 -23.83 9.48
C LEU A 113 4.70 -23.38 9.63
N GLY A 114 4.05 -23.80 10.72
CA GLY A 114 2.66 -23.41 11.00
C GLY A 114 1.63 -24.28 10.28
N GLY A 115 0.37 -23.84 10.29
CA GLY A 115 -0.75 -24.60 9.73
C GLY A 115 -1.06 -25.91 10.47
N SER A 116 -1.77 -26.81 9.77
CA SER A 116 -2.19 -28.12 10.30
C SER A 116 -1.09 -29.19 10.27
N SER A 117 -0.03 -28.97 9.48
CA SER A 117 1.06 -29.93 9.22
C SER A 117 2.45 -29.38 9.60
N SER A 118 2.54 -28.54 10.64
CA SER A 118 3.80 -27.92 11.07
C SER A 118 4.84 -28.96 11.52
N ASP A 119 6.06 -28.87 10.99
CA ASP A 119 7.22 -29.65 11.45
C ASP A 119 7.82 -29.07 12.74
N PHE A 120 7.46 -27.83 13.09
CA PHE A 120 8.04 -27.10 14.22
C PHE A 120 7.08 -26.97 15.40
N THR A 121 7.64 -27.04 16.60
CA THR A 121 6.97 -26.69 17.86
C THR A 121 7.20 -25.22 18.19
N PHE A 122 6.11 -24.47 18.40
CA PHE A 122 6.16 -23.06 18.76
C PHE A 122 6.38 -22.88 20.27
N ALA A 123 7.20 -21.89 20.64
CA ALA A 123 7.30 -21.45 22.03
C ALA A 123 5.92 -21.05 22.59
N ALA A 124 5.71 -21.25 23.90
CA ALA A 124 4.43 -20.97 24.53
C ALA A 124 3.97 -19.52 24.29
N GLY A 125 2.74 -19.35 23.81
CA GLY A 125 2.15 -18.04 23.48
C GLY A 125 2.56 -17.46 22.12
N LEU A 126 3.41 -18.15 21.36
CA LEU A 126 3.75 -17.77 19.99
C LEU A 126 2.85 -18.49 18.98
N ASN A 127 2.23 -17.71 18.09
CA ASN A 127 1.55 -18.19 16.90
C ASN A 127 1.64 -17.12 15.80
N PHE A 128 1.18 -17.50 14.61
CA PHE A 128 0.76 -16.59 13.54
C PHE A 128 -0.36 -17.27 12.74
N SER A 129 -1.14 -16.49 11.99
CA SER A 129 -2.11 -17.02 11.03
C SER A 129 -2.38 -16.04 9.90
N PHE A 130 -2.84 -16.56 8.75
CA PHE A 130 -3.18 -15.76 7.56
C PHE A 130 -2.09 -14.77 7.13
N GLN A 131 -0.84 -15.13 7.40
CA GLN A 131 0.34 -14.27 7.32
C GLN A 131 0.69 -13.88 5.88
N HIS A 132 1.37 -12.76 5.73
CA HIS A 132 1.87 -12.24 4.46
C HIS A 132 3.38 -11.96 4.49
N ASP A 133 3.98 -11.93 3.29
CA ASP A 133 5.35 -11.47 3.04
C ASP A 133 6.42 -12.17 3.91
N ALA A 134 6.45 -13.51 3.84
CA ALA A 134 7.53 -14.27 4.45
C ALA A 134 8.84 -14.04 3.67
N ARG A 135 9.94 -13.73 4.37
CA ARG A 135 11.27 -13.45 3.80
C ARG A 135 12.37 -14.15 4.57
N PHE A 136 13.36 -14.69 3.87
CA PHE A 136 14.59 -15.14 4.49
C PHE A 136 15.40 -13.94 4.99
N LEU A 137 15.97 -14.05 6.19
CA LEU A 137 16.87 -13.04 6.75
C LEU A 137 18.28 -13.61 6.95
N GLU A 138 18.37 -14.85 7.41
CA GLU A 138 19.62 -15.57 7.64
C GLU A 138 19.34 -17.07 7.61
N GLU A 139 20.26 -17.85 7.07
CA GLU A 139 20.14 -19.31 7.05
C GLU A 139 21.52 -19.99 7.15
N ASN A 140 21.56 -21.10 7.89
CA ASN A 140 22.65 -22.06 7.93
C ASN A 140 22.10 -23.45 8.29
N ASP A 141 22.96 -24.47 8.32
CA ASP A 141 22.61 -25.89 8.55
C ASP A 141 21.73 -26.17 9.79
N THR A 142 21.75 -25.27 10.78
CA THR A 142 21.06 -25.48 12.07
C THR A 142 19.98 -24.44 12.36
N THR A 143 19.96 -23.33 11.63
CA THR A 143 19.10 -22.19 11.95
C THR A 143 18.62 -21.50 10.69
N THR A 144 17.32 -21.24 10.63
CA THR A 144 16.71 -20.30 9.67
C THR A 144 16.07 -19.14 10.43
N VAL A 145 16.34 -17.91 10.02
CA VAL A 145 15.67 -16.70 10.52
C VAL A 145 14.84 -16.10 9.39
N ILE A 146 13.57 -15.83 9.68
CA ILE A 146 12.64 -15.24 8.72
C ILE A 146 11.92 -14.02 9.31
N SER A 147 11.50 -13.09 8.46
CA SER A 147 10.46 -12.13 8.79
C SER A 147 9.13 -12.50 8.14
N LEU A 148 8.02 -12.12 8.77
CA LEU A 148 6.69 -12.17 8.18
C LEU A 148 5.78 -11.11 8.79
N PHE A 149 4.68 -10.79 8.11
CA PHE A 149 3.58 -10.01 8.65
C PHE A 149 2.47 -10.97 9.10
N ASP A 150 2.25 -11.08 10.41
CA ASP A 150 1.17 -11.87 11.01
C ASP A 150 -0.12 -11.06 11.03
N ASN A 151 -1.00 -11.35 10.07
CA ASN A 151 -2.33 -10.76 10.02
C ASN A 151 -3.17 -11.20 11.22
N ALA A 152 -2.97 -12.44 11.70
CA ALA A 152 -3.69 -13.05 12.80
C ALA A 152 -5.22 -13.13 12.62
N SER A 153 -5.72 -12.85 11.41
CA SER A 153 -7.13 -12.85 11.07
C SER A 153 -7.34 -12.95 9.57
N ASN A 154 -8.46 -13.53 9.15
CA ASN A 154 -8.97 -13.45 7.78
C ASN A 154 -10.23 -12.58 7.64
N GLY A 155 -10.63 -11.87 8.70
CA GLY A 155 -11.86 -11.08 8.78
C GLY A 155 -13.04 -11.84 9.41
N TYR A 156 -12.95 -13.17 9.48
CA TYR A 156 -13.99 -14.05 10.02
C TYR A 156 -13.50 -14.82 11.25
N ASN A 157 -12.24 -15.25 11.23
CA ASN A 157 -11.53 -15.94 12.29
C ASN A 157 -10.34 -15.08 12.72
N GLN A 158 -10.03 -15.08 14.03
CA GLN A 158 -8.95 -14.29 14.59
C GLN A 158 -8.18 -15.11 15.66
N THR A 159 -6.85 -15.19 15.52
CA THR A 159 -5.97 -16.02 16.38
C THR A 159 -5.13 -15.21 17.37
N ALA A 160 -5.09 -13.88 17.22
CA ALA A 160 -4.43 -12.97 18.16
C ALA A 160 -5.19 -11.64 18.25
N ARG A 161 -4.92 -10.83 19.28
CA ARG A 161 -5.64 -9.56 19.54
C ARG A 161 -5.41 -8.50 18.46
N TYR A 162 -4.26 -8.51 17.80
CA TYR A 162 -3.84 -7.52 16.81
C TYR A 162 -2.86 -8.15 15.81
N SER A 163 -2.73 -7.55 14.64
CA SER A 163 -1.72 -7.94 13.65
C SER A 163 -0.34 -7.42 14.06
N ALA A 164 0.73 -8.05 13.59
CA ALA A 164 2.09 -7.66 13.91
C ALA A 164 3.10 -8.08 12.84
N GLY A 165 4.13 -7.28 12.62
CA GLY A 165 5.36 -7.80 12.00
C GLY A 165 6.11 -8.67 12.98
N LYS A 166 6.70 -9.78 12.53
CA LYS A 166 7.48 -10.69 13.36
C LYS A 166 8.80 -11.05 12.70
N ILE A 167 9.81 -11.27 13.53
CA ILE A 167 11.04 -11.97 13.17
C ILE A 167 11.09 -13.26 13.98
N LEU A 168 11.17 -14.40 13.31
CA LEU A 168 11.15 -15.72 13.89
C LEU A 168 12.48 -16.43 13.66
N LYS A 169 12.94 -17.16 14.66
CA LYS A 169 14.06 -18.10 14.56
C LYS A 169 13.54 -19.52 14.61
N LEU A 170 13.89 -20.29 13.60
CA LEU A 170 13.67 -21.73 13.49
C LEU A 170 14.98 -22.42 13.85
N ASP A 171 14.95 -23.31 14.84
CA ASP A 171 16.04 -24.22 15.16
C ASP A 171 15.77 -25.56 14.48
N LEU A 172 16.58 -25.89 13.47
CA LEU A 172 16.41 -27.07 12.61
C LEU A 172 16.90 -28.36 13.29
N THR A 173 17.58 -28.25 14.43
CA THR A 173 18.08 -29.42 15.18
C THR A 173 17.06 -29.93 16.18
N THR A 174 16.28 -29.01 16.77
CA THR A 174 15.25 -29.31 17.76
C THR A 174 13.83 -29.17 17.19
N ASN A 175 13.69 -28.68 15.96
CA ASN A 175 12.42 -28.34 15.33
C ASN A 175 11.58 -27.42 16.21
N THR A 176 12.18 -26.34 16.70
CA THR A 176 11.50 -25.34 17.53
C THR A 176 11.51 -23.95 16.92
N VAL A 177 10.49 -23.16 17.24
CA VAL A 177 10.34 -21.78 16.78
C VAL A 177 10.30 -20.83 17.97
N SER A 178 11.11 -19.77 17.89
CA SER A 178 11.14 -18.70 18.88
C SER A 178 10.96 -17.34 18.22
N LEU A 179 10.39 -16.39 18.97
CA LEU A 179 10.20 -15.00 18.56
C LEU A 179 11.47 -14.21 18.88
N ILE A 180 12.09 -13.59 17.88
CA ILE A 180 13.18 -12.64 18.09
C ILE A 180 12.62 -11.24 18.34
N GLN A 181 11.72 -10.79 17.47
CA GLN A 181 11.18 -9.43 17.51
C GLN A 181 9.73 -9.42 17.05
N GLN A 182 8.94 -8.54 17.67
CA GLN A 182 7.57 -8.24 17.27
C GLN A 182 7.38 -6.73 17.11
N PHE A 183 6.76 -6.31 16.03
CA PHE A 183 6.43 -4.92 15.74
C PHE A 183 4.92 -4.75 15.77
N VAL A 184 4.42 -3.97 16.72
CA VAL A 184 2.98 -3.80 16.97
C VAL A 184 2.58 -2.36 16.70
N SER A 185 1.45 -2.17 16.03
CA SER A 185 0.87 -0.84 15.84
C SER A 185 0.44 -0.28 17.19
N PRO A 186 0.67 1.02 17.48
CA PRO A 186 0.20 1.65 18.73
C PRO A 186 -1.33 1.62 18.86
N TYR A 187 -2.05 1.46 17.75
CA TYR A 187 -3.51 1.32 17.73
C TYR A 187 -3.97 -0.12 17.95
N GLN A 188 -3.07 -1.10 17.91
CA GLN A 188 -3.37 -2.53 18.10
C GLN A 188 -4.56 -3.01 17.24
N PHE A 189 -4.61 -2.58 15.98
CA PHE A 189 -5.66 -3.00 15.05
C PHE A 189 -5.33 -4.35 14.42
N ILE A 190 -6.36 -4.97 13.85
CA ILE A 190 -6.26 -6.12 12.95
C ILE A 190 -6.22 -5.60 11.51
N SER A 191 -5.33 -6.17 10.71
CA SER A 191 -5.30 -6.09 9.25
C SER A 191 -5.59 -7.49 8.71
N ALA A 192 -6.81 -7.75 8.24
CA ALA A 192 -7.26 -9.10 7.85
C ALA A 192 -6.63 -9.60 6.53
N SER A 193 -5.96 -8.71 5.80
CA SER A 193 -5.25 -9.07 4.58
C SER A 193 -4.02 -8.17 4.35
N GLN A 194 -3.11 -8.65 3.49
CA GLN A 194 -2.00 -7.88 2.95
C GLN A 194 -0.97 -7.49 4.05
N GLY A 195 -0.06 -6.57 3.73
CA GLY A 195 0.97 -6.09 4.65
C GLY A 195 2.33 -6.74 4.45
N ASN A 196 3.36 -6.13 5.03
CA ASN A 196 4.73 -6.59 4.90
C ASN A 196 5.65 -6.06 6.00
N VAL A 197 6.81 -6.70 6.12
CA VAL A 197 7.94 -6.25 6.93
C VAL A 197 9.15 -6.07 6.02
N GLN A 198 9.68 -4.86 5.94
CA GLN A 198 10.93 -4.56 5.24
C GLN A 198 12.01 -4.16 6.24
N LEU A 199 13.15 -4.83 6.24
CA LEU A 199 14.33 -4.38 6.99
C LEU A 199 15.16 -3.42 6.12
N LEU A 200 15.54 -2.27 6.68
CA LEU A 200 16.09 -1.14 5.91
C LEU A 200 17.61 -1.15 5.73
N GLY A 201 18.33 -2.05 6.40
CA GLY A 201 19.79 -2.15 6.34
C GLY A 201 20.26 -3.52 5.88
N SER A 202 21.57 -3.62 5.61
CA SER A 202 22.20 -4.85 5.12
C SER A 202 22.38 -5.93 6.18
N GLN A 203 22.20 -5.59 7.46
CA GLN A 203 22.32 -6.50 8.60
C GLN A 203 20.99 -6.53 9.32
N TRP A 204 20.23 -7.61 9.14
CA TRP A 204 18.83 -7.69 9.57
C TRP A 204 18.65 -7.39 11.07
N ASN A 205 19.58 -7.83 11.91
CA ASN A 205 19.52 -7.74 13.38
C ASN A 205 19.79 -6.35 13.98
N THR A 206 20.30 -5.41 13.19
CA THR A 206 20.59 -4.02 13.60
C THR A 206 19.83 -3.01 12.77
N SER A 207 19.04 -3.48 11.81
CA SER A 207 18.29 -2.63 10.89
C SER A 207 16.98 -2.16 11.51
N ASN A 208 16.58 -0.94 11.18
CA ASN A 208 15.20 -0.51 11.36
C ASN A 208 14.27 -1.37 10.50
N ALA A 209 13.04 -1.55 10.97
CA ALA A 209 11.98 -2.22 10.25
C ALA A 209 10.94 -1.20 9.77
N PHE A 210 10.54 -1.29 8.51
CA PHE A 210 9.46 -0.52 7.90
C PHE A 210 8.31 -1.45 7.55
N LEU A 211 7.10 -1.14 8.01
CA LEU A 211 5.93 -1.97 7.87
C LEU A 211 4.87 -1.27 7.04
N GLY A 212 4.29 -2.00 6.08
CA GLY A 212 2.98 -1.72 5.50
C GLY A 212 1.92 -2.52 6.24
N TRP A 213 0.81 -1.87 6.61
CA TRP A 213 -0.24 -2.48 7.43
C TRP A 213 -1.39 -3.06 6.62
N GLY A 214 -1.19 -3.35 5.33
CA GLY A 214 -2.14 -4.13 4.55
C GLY A 214 -3.47 -3.40 4.33
N GLU A 215 -4.56 -4.09 4.67
CA GLU A 215 -5.92 -3.54 4.70
C GLU A 215 -5.99 -2.14 5.37
N ASN A 216 -5.21 -1.92 6.42
CA ASN A 216 -5.07 -0.60 7.01
C ASN A 216 -4.03 0.20 6.22
N ALA A 217 -4.45 1.33 5.62
CA ALA A 217 -3.62 2.26 4.84
C ALA A 217 -2.60 3.07 5.68
N TYR A 218 -1.94 2.38 6.61
CA TYR A 218 -0.94 2.85 7.53
C TYR A 218 0.43 2.28 7.15
N ILE A 219 1.46 3.02 7.54
CA ILE A 219 2.86 2.64 7.49
C ILE A 219 3.53 3.01 8.80
N SER A 220 4.54 2.25 9.23
CA SER A 220 5.35 2.63 10.38
C SER A 220 6.79 2.19 10.24
N GLU A 221 7.68 2.90 10.96
CA GLU A 221 9.09 2.53 11.10
C GLU A 221 9.40 2.29 12.57
N TYR A 222 10.16 1.24 12.82
CA TYR A 222 10.65 0.83 14.13
C TYR A 222 12.17 0.72 14.10
N THR A 223 12.81 1.05 15.22
CA THR A 223 14.19 0.63 15.47
C THR A 223 14.26 -0.89 15.65
N SER A 224 15.48 -1.45 15.56
CA SER A 224 15.70 -2.90 15.66
C SER A 224 15.25 -3.51 16.99
N ASP A 225 15.15 -2.71 18.06
CA ASP A 225 14.64 -3.10 19.39
C ASP A 225 13.09 -3.05 19.50
N GLY A 226 12.40 -2.67 18.42
CA GLY A 226 10.94 -2.57 18.38
C GLY A 226 10.37 -1.22 18.79
N THR A 227 11.18 -0.19 19.06
CA THR A 227 10.67 1.16 19.35
C THR A 227 10.16 1.82 18.07
N MET A 228 8.88 2.19 18.03
CA MET A 228 8.31 2.92 16.88
C MET A 228 8.84 4.36 16.83
N ILE A 229 9.44 4.73 15.70
CA ILE A 229 10.02 6.08 15.48
C ILE A 229 9.25 6.90 14.43
N GLN A 230 8.43 6.24 13.61
CA GLN A 230 7.58 6.91 12.62
C GLN A 230 6.27 6.15 12.42
N GLN A 231 5.19 6.88 12.17
CA GLN A 231 3.94 6.34 11.64
C GLN A 231 3.32 7.34 10.68
N GLY A 232 2.73 6.85 9.60
CA GLY A 232 1.93 7.63 8.66
C GLY A 232 0.72 6.84 8.21
N HIS A 233 -0.25 7.53 7.62
CA HIS A 233 -1.36 6.93 6.89
C HIS A 233 -1.74 7.85 5.75
N PHE A 234 -2.24 7.29 4.65
CA PHE A 234 -2.74 8.06 3.51
C PHE A 234 -4.26 7.97 3.36
N ALA A 235 -4.92 7.10 4.14
CA ALA A 235 -6.36 7.05 4.32
C ALA A 235 -6.69 6.46 5.70
N THR A 236 -7.84 6.84 6.25
CA THR A 236 -8.39 6.26 7.48
C THR A 236 -9.56 5.30 7.22
N SER A 237 -10.13 5.32 6.02
CA SER A 237 -11.16 4.40 5.56
C SER A 237 -11.18 4.34 4.02
N GLY A 238 -11.79 3.28 3.47
CA GLY A 238 -12.06 3.16 2.03
C GLY A 238 -10.83 2.98 1.13
N SER A 239 -9.65 2.73 1.71
CA SER A 239 -8.43 2.43 0.96
C SER A 239 -7.53 1.50 1.77
N MET A 240 -6.81 0.65 1.05
CA MET A 240 -5.88 -0.34 1.59
C MET A 240 -4.48 -0.09 1.01
N ASN A 241 -3.45 -0.60 1.69
CA ASN A 241 -2.08 -0.63 1.21
C ASN A 241 -1.62 -2.08 1.06
N TYR A 242 -1.47 -2.58 -0.17
CA TYR A 242 -1.03 -3.98 -0.35
C TYR A 242 0.32 -4.27 0.33
N ARG A 243 1.33 -3.47 0.01
CA ARG A 243 2.63 -3.43 0.68
C ARG A 243 3.18 -2.02 0.65
N ALA A 244 4.08 -1.71 1.57
CA ALA A 244 4.81 -0.47 1.60
C ALA A 244 6.31 -0.73 1.68
N PHE A 245 7.07 0.04 0.91
CA PHE A 245 8.53 -0.04 0.88
C PHE A 245 9.13 1.34 1.03
N LYS A 246 10.25 1.42 1.75
CA LYS A 246 11.05 2.61 1.94
C LYS A 246 12.42 2.38 1.31
N HIS A 247 12.75 3.24 0.35
CA HIS A 247 14.02 3.22 -0.35
C HIS A 247 14.57 4.64 -0.48
N ASN A 248 15.88 4.75 -0.65
CA ASN A 248 16.45 5.97 -1.19
C ASN A 248 15.95 6.12 -2.63
N PHE A 249 15.14 7.15 -2.86
CA PHE A 249 14.46 7.36 -4.12
C PHE A 249 14.76 8.76 -4.63
N THR A 250 15.40 8.83 -5.80
CA THR A 250 15.63 10.08 -6.50
C THR A 250 15.07 9.97 -7.90
N THR A 251 14.12 10.84 -8.24
CA THR A 251 13.45 10.82 -9.54
C THR A 251 13.30 12.20 -10.15
N ASN A 252 13.22 12.19 -11.48
CA ASN A 252 12.98 13.35 -12.31
C ASN A 252 11.80 13.05 -13.25
N PRO A 253 10.56 13.39 -12.85
CA PRO A 253 9.37 13.09 -13.64
C PRO A 253 9.38 13.69 -15.05
N LEU A 254 8.70 12.99 -15.97
CA LEU A 254 8.58 13.43 -17.36
C LEU A 254 7.47 14.47 -17.57
N ASP A 255 6.53 14.60 -16.64
CA ASP A 255 5.52 15.65 -16.62
C ASP A 255 6.10 16.98 -16.10
N ALA A 256 5.30 18.04 -16.12
CA ALA A 256 5.71 19.35 -15.62
C ALA A 256 5.11 19.60 -14.22
N PRO A 257 5.73 20.51 -13.44
CA PRO A 257 5.10 21.02 -12.22
C PRO A 257 3.65 21.45 -12.42
N ALA A 258 2.80 21.04 -11.47
CA ALA A 258 1.45 21.54 -11.35
C ALA A 258 1.47 22.91 -10.68
N LEU A 259 0.66 23.82 -11.19
CA LEU A 259 0.42 25.14 -10.63
C LEU A 259 -1.08 25.41 -10.65
N TYR A 260 -1.63 25.73 -9.50
CA TYR A 260 -2.97 26.29 -9.36
C TYR A 260 -2.86 27.72 -8.83
N THR A 261 -3.63 28.63 -9.43
CA THR A 261 -3.64 30.05 -9.08
C THR A 261 -5.06 30.53 -8.87
N TYR A 262 -5.28 31.26 -7.78
CA TYR A 262 -6.59 31.75 -7.35
C TYR A 262 -6.52 33.21 -6.92
N ALA A 263 -7.55 34.00 -7.24
CA ALA A 263 -7.79 35.29 -6.62
C ALA A 263 -9.28 35.47 -6.38
N HIS A 264 -9.66 35.93 -5.17
CA HIS A 264 -11.08 36.09 -4.80
C HIS A 264 -11.84 37.08 -5.69
N ASN A 265 -11.12 38.06 -6.26
CA ASN A 265 -11.59 38.97 -7.31
C ASN A 265 -10.37 39.61 -8.00
N THR A 266 -10.57 40.46 -9.01
CA THR A 266 -9.50 41.10 -9.79
C THR A 266 -8.75 42.23 -9.06
N THR A 267 -9.08 42.52 -7.80
CA THR A 267 -8.37 43.47 -6.94
C THR A 267 -7.70 42.80 -5.73
N ALA A 268 -7.96 41.50 -5.53
CA ALA A 268 -7.43 40.73 -4.41
C ALA A 268 -6.00 40.21 -4.70
N PRO A 269 -5.25 39.85 -3.64
CA PRO A 269 -4.03 39.06 -3.77
C PRO A 269 -4.23 37.76 -4.57
N THR A 270 -3.18 37.32 -5.25
CA THR A 270 -3.16 36.03 -5.95
C THR A 270 -2.52 34.97 -5.07
N SER A 271 -3.22 33.88 -4.82
CA SER A 271 -2.74 32.69 -4.13
C SER A 271 -2.27 31.65 -5.14
N TYR A 272 -1.16 30.98 -4.83
CA TYR A 272 -0.48 30.01 -5.67
C TYR A 272 -0.29 28.72 -4.88
N TRP A 273 -0.56 27.60 -5.54
CA TRP A 273 -0.32 26.26 -5.03
C TRP A 273 0.52 25.50 -6.05
N MET A 274 1.68 25.02 -5.61
CA MET A 274 2.65 24.34 -6.47
C MET A 274 2.99 22.96 -5.93
N SER A 275 2.94 21.96 -6.80
CA SER A 275 3.31 20.59 -6.48
C SER A 275 3.88 19.91 -7.72
N TRP A 276 4.72 18.89 -7.53
CA TRP A 276 5.22 18.08 -8.64
C TRP A 276 5.42 16.64 -8.17
N ASN A 277 4.45 15.80 -8.51
CA ASN A 277 4.42 14.43 -8.04
C ASN A 277 5.62 13.63 -8.54
N GLY A 278 6.29 12.92 -7.63
CA GLY A 278 7.51 12.17 -7.94
C GLY A 278 8.75 13.02 -8.19
N ALA A 279 8.71 14.36 -8.10
CA ALA A 279 9.91 15.19 -8.25
C ALA A 279 10.61 15.36 -6.90
N THR A 280 11.67 14.58 -6.68
CA THR A 280 12.33 14.52 -5.36
C THR A 280 13.44 15.57 -5.20
N LYS A 281 13.88 16.21 -6.29
CA LYS A 281 14.97 17.18 -6.28
C LYS A 281 14.52 18.63 -6.09
N VAL A 282 13.23 18.92 -6.14
CA VAL A 282 12.72 20.29 -6.03
C VAL A 282 13.00 20.82 -4.63
N ALA A 283 13.80 21.88 -4.52
CA ALA A 283 14.07 22.57 -3.26
C ALA A 283 13.37 23.93 -3.21
N GLN A 284 13.17 24.59 -4.36
CA GLN A 284 12.55 25.91 -4.44
C GLN A 284 11.63 26.06 -5.64
N TRP A 285 10.71 27.01 -5.52
CA TRP A 285 9.80 27.43 -6.56
C TRP A 285 10.03 28.90 -6.88
N GLN A 286 10.29 29.22 -8.14
CA GLN A 286 10.22 30.58 -8.67
C GLN A 286 8.86 30.80 -9.33
N ILE A 287 8.12 31.78 -8.85
CA ILE A 287 6.81 32.13 -9.36
C ILE A 287 6.95 33.34 -10.27
N TYR A 288 6.47 33.23 -11.50
CA TYR A 288 6.44 34.32 -12.46
C TYR A 288 5.02 34.62 -12.90
N SER A 289 4.68 35.91 -13.01
CA SER A 289 3.33 36.33 -13.34
C SER A 289 3.31 37.52 -14.31
N GLY A 290 2.22 37.65 -15.07
CA GLY A 290 2.05 38.66 -16.11
C GLY A 290 0.59 38.97 -16.40
N GLN A 291 0.35 40.02 -17.18
CA GLN A 291 -1.01 40.48 -17.53
C GLN A 291 -1.59 39.77 -18.77
N SER A 292 -0.76 39.09 -19.56
CA SER A 292 -1.15 38.37 -20.77
C SER A 292 -0.68 36.91 -20.73
N GLN A 293 -1.42 36.02 -21.40
CA GLN A 293 -1.03 34.63 -21.60
C GLN A 293 0.30 34.51 -22.33
N SER A 294 0.62 35.43 -23.25
CA SER A 294 1.87 35.42 -24.00
C SER A 294 3.06 36.03 -23.25
N GLY A 295 2.85 36.48 -22.01
CA GLY A 295 3.82 37.28 -21.26
C GLY A 295 3.88 38.75 -21.71
N PRO A 296 4.91 39.50 -21.28
CA PRO A 296 6.06 39.04 -20.48
C PRO A 296 5.65 38.62 -19.06
N PHE A 297 6.39 37.66 -18.49
CA PHE A 297 6.23 37.21 -17.10
C PHE A 297 7.38 37.75 -16.24
N ALA A 298 7.05 38.39 -15.13
CA ALA A 298 8.02 38.92 -14.17
C ALA A 298 8.07 38.02 -12.92
N LEU A 299 9.25 37.89 -12.32
CA LEU A 299 9.41 37.15 -11.06
C LEU A 299 8.63 37.87 -9.95
N VAL A 300 7.67 37.19 -9.34
CA VAL A 300 6.87 37.72 -8.23
C VAL A 300 7.30 37.18 -6.87
N GLY A 301 8.00 36.03 -6.84
CA GLY A 301 8.50 35.46 -5.60
C GLY A 301 9.34 34.20 -5.82
N THR A 302 10.16 33.87 -4.83
CA THR A 302 10.83 32.58 -4.72
C THR A 302 10.56 32.03 -3.33
N VAL A 303 10.09 30.78 -3.23
CA VAL A 303 9.77 30.13 -1.95
C VAL A 303 10.43 28.76 -1.87
N ASN A 304 10.86 28.39 -0.67
CA ASN A 304 11.37 27.04 -0.42
C ASN A 304 10.21 26.04 -0.43
N LYS A 305 10.45 24.84 -0.97
CA LYS A 305 9.50 23.74 -0.89
C LYS A 305 9.41 23.30 0.58
N THR A 306 8.22 23.43 1.17
CA THR A 306 7.98 23.05 2.57
C THR A 306 7.37 21.67 2.72
N GLY A 307 6.75 21.15 1.65
CA GLY A 307 6.16 19.82 1.64
C GLY A 307 5.78 19.34 0.25
N PHE A 308 4.87 18.35 0.12
CA PHE A 308 4.38 17.90 -1.20
C PHE A 308 3.82 19.08 -2.02
N GLU A 309 2.94 19.87 -1.39
CA GLU A 309 2.38 21.09 -1.96
C GLU A 309 2.94 22.31 -1.22
N THR A 310 3.29 23.36 -1.97
CA THR A 310 3.85 24.61 -1.45
C THR A 310 2.94 25.76 -1.81
N GLN A 311 2.60 26.59 -0.82
CA GLN A 311 1.75 27.76 -0.98
C GLN A 311 2.58 29.04 -1.07
N PHE A 312 2.13 29.99 -1.89
CA PHE A 312 2.62 31.36 -1.92
C PHE A 312 1.47 32.34 -2.19
N THR A 313 1.54 33.56 -1.67
CA THR A 313 0.56 34.62 -1.96
C THR A 313 1.27 35.90 -2.38
N ALA A 314 0.95 36.40 -3.58
CA ALA A 314 1.40 37.71 -4.05
C ALA A 314 0.34 38.77 -3.74
N GLN A 315 0.76 39.94 -3.28
CA GLN A 315 -0.14 41.02 -2.85
C GLN A 315 -1.02 41.61 -3.96
N SER A 316 -0.68 41.38 -5.22
CA SER A 316 -1.42 41.90 -6.38
C SER A 316 -2.16 40.80 -7.13
N TYR A 317 -3.19 41.19 -7.87
CA TYR A 317 -3.85 40.33 -8.84
C TYR A 317 -2.97 40.12 -10.07
N TYR A 318 -2.79 38.86 -10.47
CA TYR A 318 -2.14 38.48 -11.71
C TYR A 318 -3.05 37.52 -12.49
N PRO A 319 -3.43 37.82 -13.74
CA PRO A 319 -4.31 36.95 -14.52
C PRO A 319 -3.62 35.71 -15.08
N TRP A 320 -2.29 35.72 -15.24
CA TRP A 320 -1.52 34.61 -15.81
C TRP A 320 -0.20 34.39 -15.08
N SER A 321 0.13 33.12 -14.84
CA SER A 321 1.35 32.73 -14.11
C SER A 321 1.98 31.46 -14.62
N ILE A 322 3.29 31.34 -14.41
CA ILE A 322 4.07 30.10 -14.60
C ILE A 322 4.92 29.87 -13.36
N VAL A 323 5.30 28.61 -13.13
CA VAL A 323 6.26 28.27 -12.08
C VAL A 323 7.48 27.59 -12.70
N LYS A 324 8.64 27.86 -12.11
CA LYS A 324 9.89 27.16 -12.36
C LYS A 324 10.35 26.49 -11.07
N SER A 325 10.62 25.20 -11.14
CA SER A 325 11.21 24.43 -10.05
C SER A 325 12.73 24.51 -10.10
N LEU A 326 13.36 24.63 -8.93
CA LEU A 326 14.81 24.63 -8.76
C LEU A 326 15.25 23.49 -7.83
N ASP A 327 16.47 23.01 -8.05
CA ASP A 327 17.15 22.11 -7.11
C ASP A 327 17.77 22.86 -5.92
N ALA A 328 18.43 22.13 -5.02
CA ALA A 328 19.06 22.67 -3.82
C ALA A 328 20.21 23.65 -4.10
N ASP A 329 20.82 23.58 -5.28
CA ASP A 329 21.89 24.47 -5.73
C ASP A 329 21.35 25.69 -6.51
N GLY A 330 20.03 25.76 -6.70
CA GLY A 330 19.36 26.83 -7.45
C GLY A 330 19.32 26.60 -8.96
N ASN A 331 19.68 25.42 -9.45
CA ASN A 331 19.63 25.12 -10.88
C ASN A 331 18.18 24.87 -11.34
N PRO A 332 17.82 25.29 -12.57
CA PRO A 332 16.54 24.94 -13.17
C PRO A 332 16.34 23.42 -13.25
N LEU A 333 15.18 22.94 -12.81
CA LEU A 333 14.73 21.58 -13.12
C LEU A 333 13.72 21.61 -14.28
N LYS A 334 12.52 22.14 -14.03
CA LYS A 334 11.46 22.24 -15.04
C LYS A 334 10.46 23.35 -14.75
N ASN A 335 9.81 23.84 -15.80
CA ASN A 335 8.75 24.84 -15.72
C ASN A 335 7.38 24.20 -15.93
N SER A 336 6.31 24.88 -15.53
CA SER A 336 4.96 24.53 -15.98
C SER A 336 4.89 24.51 -17.52
N THR A 337 4.14 23.57 -18.10
CA THR A 337 4.07 23.40 -19.57
C THR A 337 3.44 24.59 -20.29
N ARG A 338 2.61 25.36 -19.59
CA ARG A 338 1.93 26.54 -20.12
C ARG A 338 1.67 27.56 -19.01
N PRO A 339 1.41 28.82 -19.38
CA PRO A 339 0.79 29.81 -18.51
C PRO A 339 -0.56 29.32 -17.98
N ILE A 340 -0.74 29.40 -16.67
CA ILE A 340 -1.96 29.08 -15.95
C ILE A 340 -2.75 30.37 -15.75
N ARG A 341 -4.04 30.33 -16.06
CA ARG A 341 -4.96 31.44 -15.80
C ARG A 341 -5.35 31.41 -14.33
N THR A 342 -5.29 32.54 -13.65
CA THR A 342 -5.81 32.69 -12.30
C THR A 342 -7.30 32.49 -12.26
N PHE A 343 -7.76 31.52 -11.48
CA PHE A 343 -9.17 31.28 -11.23
C PHE A 343 -9.73 32.44 -10.40
N VAL A 344 -10.73 33.12 -10.96
CA VAL A 344 -11.47 34.18 -10.29
C VAL A 344 -12.93 33.74 -10.26
N PRO A 345 -13.51 33.44 -9.08
CA PRO A 345 -14.89 32.97 -9.00
C PRO A 345 -15.87 34.08 -9.38
N SER A 346 -17.08 33.70 -9.81
CA SER A 346 -18.20 34.63 -9.89
C SER A 346 -18.57 35.14 -8.49
N SER A 347 -19.30 36.26 -8.37
CA SER A 347 -19.74 36.77 -7.07
C SER A 347 -20.52 35.74 -6.25
N GLN A 348 -21.32 34.90 -6.92
CA GLN A 348 -22.08 33.83 -6.28
C GLN A 348 -21.16 32.76 -5.67
N LEU A 349 -20.14 32.31 -6.40
CA LEU A 349 -19.20 31.30 -5.89
C LEU A 349 -18.24 31.93 -4.86
N ALA A 350 -17.79 33.17 -5.09
CA ALA A 350 -16.88 33.89 -4.20
C ALA A 350 -17.41 33.98 -2.76
N ALA A 351 -18.73 34.11 -2.58
CA ALA A 351 -19.38 34.10 -1.27
C ALA A 351 -19.19 32.80 -0.47
N LEU A 352 -18.79 31.71 -1.13
CA LEU A 352 -18.51 30.40 -0.54
C LEU A 352 -17.01 30.10 -0.43
N CYS A 353 -16.15 30.95 -1.01
CA CYS A 353 -14.71 30.74 -1.07
C CYS A 353 -14.00 31.44 0.09
N ASP A 354 -12.79 30.99 0.41
CA ASP A 354 -11.87 31.73 1.25
C ASP A 354 -10.90 32.58 0.40
N ILE A 355 -9.89 33.19 1.03
CA ILE A 355 -8.90 34.05 0.35
C ILE A 355 -7.87 33.28 -0.49
N THR A 356 -7.86 31.95 -0.41
CA THR A 356 -6.86 31.05 -1.03
C THR A 356 -7.45 30.02 -2.00
N GLN A 357 -8.72 29.66 -1.86
CA GLN A 357 -9.40 28.66 -2.67
C GLN A 357 -10.93 28.68 -2.53
N CYS A 358 -11.59 27.87 -3.35
CA CYS A 358 -13.03 27.61 -3.29
C CYS A 358 -13.30 26.14 -2.93
N PRO A 359 -14.45 25.82 -2.30
CA PRO A 359 -14.84 24.43 -2.06
C PRO A 359 -15.03 23.67 -3.38
N LEU A 360 -14.76 22.36 -3.35
CA LEU A 360 -15.00 21.47 -4.49
C LEU A 360 -16.52 21.30 -4.72
N ALA A 361 -16.91 21.22 -5.99
CA ALA A 361 -18.29 20.89 -6.34
C ALA A 361 -18.62 19.45 -5.96
N THR A 362 -19.73 19.22 -5.26
CA THR A 362 -20.16 17.90 -4.77
C THR A 362 -21.34 17.31 -5.54
N SER A 363 -22.05 18.14 -6.29
CA SER A 363 -23.21 17.72 -7.09
C SER A 363 -23.47 18.70 -8.23
N VAL A 364 -24.13 18.21 -9.29
CA VAL A 364 -24.72 19.05 -10.32
C VAL A 364 -26.18 19.29 -9.90
N SER A 365 -26.57 20.54 -9.65
CA SER A 365 -27.99 20.83 -9.43
C SER A 365 -28.72 20.73 -10.77
N THR A 366 -29.61 19.74 -10.91
CA THR A 366 -30.57 19.74 -12.00
C THR A 366 -31.61 20.79 -11.68
N SER A 367 -31.61 21.92 -12.39
CA SER A 367 -32.70 22.89 -12.33
C SER A 367 -33.94 22.29 -12.99
N THR A 368 -34.65 21.40 -12.31
CA THR A 368 -36.02 21.06 -12.68
C THR A 368 -36.86 22.26 -12.29
N ALA A 369 -37.30 23.04 -13.27
CA ALA A 369 -38.37 24.00 -13.06
C ALA A 369 -39.66 23.19 -12.77
N SER A 370 -40.00 22.98 -11.50
CA SER A 370 -41.37 22.63 -11.12
C SER A 370 -41.63 22.90 -9.64
N THR A 371 -42.62 23.78 -9.44
CA THR A 371 -43.68 23.76 -8.43
C THR A 371 -43.48 22.87 -7.19
N SER A 372 -43.60 23.54 -6.05
CA SER A 372 -43.69 23.03 -4.68
C SER A 372 -44.48 21.73 -4.53
N THR A 373 -43.83 20.69 -4.00
CA THR A 373 -44.47 19.75 -3.09
C THR A 373 -43.45 19.20 -2.10
N THR A 374 -43.80 19.33 -0.83
CA THR A 374 -43.06 18.87 0.35
C THR A 374 -42.95 17.35 0.37
N ALA A 375 -41.74 16.81 0.48
CA ALA A 375 -41.53 15.40 0.82
C ALA A 375 -40.31 15.22 1.72
N THR A 376 -40.52 14.38 2.73
CA THR A 376 -39.75 14.16 3.95
C THR A 376 -38.40 13.48 3.70
N SER A 377 -37.35 13.93 4.39
CA SER A 377 -35.99 13.41 4.31
C SER A 377 -35.86 12.02 4.94
N THR A 378 -35.41 11.03 4.17
CA THR A 378 -34.81 9.80 4.69
C THR A 378 -33.31 9.86 4.40
N ALA A 379 -32.47 9.70 5.43
CA ALA A 379 -31.03 9.78 5.33
C ALA A 379 -30.46 8.53 4.64
N THR A 380 -29.69 8.74 3.57
CA THR A 380 -28.84 7.70 2.96
C THR A 380 -27.40 8.23 2.98
N SER A 381 -26.52 7.45 3.60
CA SER A 381 -25.10 7.73 3.77
C SER A 381 -24.33 7.54 2.47
N THR A 382 -23.63 8.57 2.01
CA THR A 382 -22.58 8.48 0.99
C THR A 382 -21.28 9.03 1.54
N ALA A 383 -20.22 8.23 1.46
CA ALA A 383 -18.88 8.53 1.91
C ALA A 383 -18.25 9.68 1.10
N THR A 384 -17.77 10.70 1.79
CA THR A 384 -17.01 11.82 1.22
C THR A 384 -15.55 11.71 1.65
N SER A 385 -14.66 11.48 0.67
CA SER A 385 -13.20 11.58 0.80
C SER A 385 -12.75 13.04 0.68
N SER A 386 -13.06 13.86 1.68
CA SER A 386 -12.40 15.15 1.88
C SER A 386 -12.75 15.69 3.26
N ASN A 387 -11.97 15.32 4.26
CA ASN A 387 -11.72 16.08 5.49
C ASN A 387 -10.72 15.29 6.35
N ALA A 388 -9.43 15.37 6.01
CA ALA A 388 -8.38 15.08 6.97
C ALA A 388 -8.11 16.32 7.83
N ALA A 389 -9.14 16.80 8.54
CA ALA A 389 -8.92 17.58 9.75
C ALA A 389 -8.81 16.59 10.90
N VAL A 390 -7.66 15.92 10.99
CA VAL A 390 -7.36 15.06 12.13
C VAL A 390 -7.02 15.95 13.31
N ASN A 391 -7.76 15.80 14.41
CA ASN A 391 -7.32 16.29 15.71
C ASN A 391 -5.98 15.63 16.04
N ILE A 392 -4.88 16.34 15.78
CA ILE A 392 -3.54 15.97 16.21
C ILE A 392 -3.55 16.00 17.74
N ARG A 393 -3.76 14.84 18.38
CA ARG A 393 -3.31 14.69 19.77
C ARG A 393 -1.79 14.71 19.72
N SER A 394 -1.20 15.87 19.96
CA SER A 394 0.25 16.02 20.04
C SER A 394 0.78 15.22 21.23
N ARG A 395 1.25 14.00 20.96
CA ARG A 395 2.26 13.38 21.83
C ARG A 395 3.62 13.77 21.27
N GLY A 396 4.08 14.97 21.59
CA GLY A 396 5.50 15.41 21.55
C GLY A 396 6.40 15.09 20.33
N GLY A 397 5.87 14.55 19.24
CA GLY A 397 6.64 14.06 18.09
C GLY A 397 6.74 15.10 16.99
N LYS A 398 7.86 15.12 16.29
CA LYS A 398 8.04 15.92 15.07
C LYS A 398 7.17 15.32 13.96
N VAL A 399 6.31 16.12 13.36
CA VAL A 399 5.62 15.76 12.11
C VAL A 399 6.64 15.87 10.98
N GLY A 400 6.84 14.78 10.24
CA GLY A 400 7.72 14.72 9.08
C GLY A 400 6.97 14.15 7.88
N GLU A 401 7.38 14.53 6.67
CA GLU A 401 6.68 14.17 5.44
C GLU A 401 7.36 13.01 4.70
N MET A 402 6.56 12.13 4.11
CA MET A 402 7.01 11.08 3.20
C MET A 402 6.45 11.34 1.80
N ALA A 403 7.32 11.29 0.80
CA ALA A 403 6.89 11.18 -0.59
C ALA A 403 6.43 9.75 -0.84
N LEU A 404 5.17 9.56 -1.28
CA LEU A 404 4.61 8.27 -1.62
C LEU A 404 4.57 8.13 -3.15
N ALA A 405 5.24 7.13 -3.69
CA ALA A 405 5.02 6.68 -5.06
C ALA A 405 4.14 5.42 -5.00
N ALA A 406 2.90 5.53 -5.46
CA ALA A 406 2.03 4.37 -5.62
C ALA A 406 2.35 3.70 -6.97
N MET A 407 2.80 2.45 -6.93
CA MET A 407 2.85 1.60 -8.11
C MET A 407 1.56 0.77 -8.11
N ALA A 408 0.66 1.06 -9.05
CA ALA A 408 -0.54 0.25 -9.25
C ALA A 408 -0.17 -0.96 -10.11
N GLY A 409 -0.09 -2.13 -9.48
CA GLY A 409 -0.15 -3.40 -10.20
C GLY A 409 -1.63 -3.79 -10.34
N VAL A 410 -2.07 -4.07 -11.57
CA VAL A 410 -3.36 -4.74 -11.77
C VAL A 410 -3.12 -6.21 -11.43
N VAL A 411 -3.46 -6.60 -10.20
CA VAL A 411 -3.74 -8.02 -9.92
C VAL A 411 -5.18 -8.22 -10.37
N PRO A 412 -5.45 -9.03 -11.41
CA PRO A 412 -6.82 -9.34 -11.75
C PRO A 412 -7.41 -10.13 -10.58
N PHE A 413 -8.23 -9.46 -9.78
CA PHE A 413 -9.30 -10.14 -9.07
C PHE A 413 -10.33 -10.48 -10.15
N MET A 414 -10.40 -11.75 -10.53
CA MET A 414 -11.54 -12.31 -11.23
C MET A 414 -12.27 -13.23 -10.28
#